data_AF-A0A350DKB1-F1
#
_entry.id   AF-A0A350DKB1-F1
#
_cell.length_a   1.000
_cell.length_b   1.000
_cell.length_c   1.000
_cell.angle_alpha   90.00
_cell.angle_beta   90.00
_cell.angle_gamma   90.00
#
_symmetry.space_group_name_H-M   'P 1'
#
loop_
_entity.id
_entity.type
_entity.pdbx_description
1 polymer ?
#
loop_
_entity_poly.entity_id
_entity_poly.type
_entity_poly.pdbx_seq_one_letter_code
_entity_poly.pdbx_strand_id
1 'polypeptide(L)' 'IIMGSEGEGMRRLTMESCDELVYIPMSGNEHGNLQSLNVSVATGMALYEINRQRTLAAGQA' A
#
# COMPACT_ATOMS: atom_id res chain seq x y z
N ILE A 1 -1.06 9.37 -2.88
CA ILE A 1 -0.86 7.91 -2.94
C ILE A 1 -1.31 7.44 -4.30
N ILE A 2 -0.52 6.61 -4.97
CA ILE A 2 -0.85 6.03 -6.28
C ILE A 2 -1.00 4.52 -6.07
N MET A 3 -2.06 3.94 -6.63
CA MET A 3 -2.32 2.51 -6.56
C MET A 3 -2.29 1.91 -7.96
N GLY A 4 -1.81 0.66 -8.08
CA GLY A 4 -1.84 -0.08 -9.32
C GLY A 4 -3.25 -0.49 -9.73
N SER A 5 -3.40 -0.97 -10.97
CA SER A 5 -4.62 -1.63 -11.42
C SER A 5 -4.71 -3.04 -10.82
N GLU A 6 -5.93 -3.56 -10.69
CA GLU A 6 -6.11 -4.99 -10.36
C GLU A 6 -5.48 -5.86 -11.46
N GLY A 7 -4.90 -7.00 -11.05
CA GLY A 7 -4.16 -7.89 -11.96
C GLY A 7 -2.73 -7.38 -12.21
N GLU A 8 -2.56 -6.56 -13.25
CA GLU A 8 -1.25 -6.12 -13.75
C GLU A 8 -0.47 -5.17 -12.81
N GLY A 9 -1.12 -4.68 -11.75
CA GLY A 9 -0.48 -3.80 -10.78
C GLY A 9 -0.12 -2.44 -11.36
N MET A 10 1.04 -1.90 -10.97
CA MET A 10 1.49 -0.58 -11.38
C MET A 10 2.41 -0.67 -12.60
N ARG A 11 2.16 0.17 -13.62
CA ARG A 11 3.04 0.25 -14.79
C ARG A 11 4.41 0.80 -14.39
N ARG A 12 5.46 0.29 -15.04
CA ARG A 12 6.85 0.69 -14.79
C ARG A 12 7.07 2.21 -14.78
N LEU A 13 6.63 2.92 -15.82
CA LEU A 13 6.79 4.38 -15.90
C LEU A 13 6.04 5.12 -14.78
N THR A 14 4.92 4.58 -14.31
CA THR A 14 4.19 5.13 -13.16
C THR A 14 4.99 4.94 -11.87
N MET A 15 5.59 3.75 -11.67
CA MET A 15 6.49 3.50 -10.53
C MET A 15 7.73 4.41 -10.55
N GLU A 16 8.34 4.60 -11.73
CA GLU A 16 9.51 5.48 -11.89
C GLU A 16 9.19 6.97 -11.67
N SER A 17 7.91 7.34 -11.77
CA SER A 17 7.44 8.71 -11.49
C SER A 17 7.06 8.94 -10.02
N CYS A 18 7.03 7.88 -9.20
CA CYS A 18 6.77 8.00 -7.77
C CYS A 18 8.06 8.37 -7.03
N ASP A 19 7.96 9.27 -6.05
CA ASP A 19 9.10 9.61 -5.18
C ASP A 19 9.55 8.41 -4.34
N GLU A 20 8.58 7.62 -3.86
CA GLU A 20 8.81 6.46 -3.00
C GLU A 20 7.89 5.32 -3.40
N LEU A 21 8.39 4.10 -3.26
CA LEU A 21 7.61 2.87 -3.42
C LEU A 21 7.47 2.19 -2.06
N VAL A 22 6.23 1.89 -1.69
CA VAL A 22 5.88 1.26 -0.41
C VAL A 22 5.11 -0.03 -0.64
N TYR A 23 5.26 -1.00 0.26
CA TYR A 23 4.55 -2.27 0.22
C TYR A 23 3.92 -2.59 1.58
N ILE A 24 2.78 -3.28 1.56
CA ILE A 24 2.15 -3.83 2.77
C ILE A 24 2.76 -5.21 3.00
N PRO A 25 3.44 -5.46 4.13
CA PRO A 25 3.95 -6.78 4.46
C PRO A 25 2.80 -7.78 4.58
N MET A 26 2.90 -8.92 3.92
CA MET A 26 1.94 -10.03 4.01
C MET A 26 2.67 -11.28 4.52
N SER A 27 2.10 -11.96 5.50
CA SER A 27 2.58 -13.28 5.96
C SER A 27 1.97 -14.40 5.10
N GLY A 28 2.71 -15.48 4.85
CA GLY A 28 2.19 -16.70 4.18
C GLY A 28 2.73 -16.98 2.77
N ASN A 29 3.56 -16.10 2.21
CA ASN A 29 4.33 -16.30 0.98
C ASN A 29 5.42 -17.41 1.08
N GLU A 30 5.60 -17.98 2.26
CA GLU A 30 6.53 -19.08 2.56
C GLU A 30 5.94 -20.49 2.32
N HIS A 31 4.60 -20.65 2.25
CA HIS A 31 3.94 -21.94 1.97
C HIS A 31 2.79 -21.85 0.93
N GLY A 32 2.52 -20.69 0.33
CA GLY A 32 1.49 -20.50 -0.69
C GLY A 32 1.48 -19.11 -1.35
N ASN A 33 1.10 -19.06 -2.62
CA ASN A 33 1.12 -17.90 -3.53
C ASN A 33 0.06 -16.82 -3.19
N LEU A 34 0.14 -16.16 -2.05
CA LEU A 34 -0.57 -14.89 -1.87
C LEU A 34 0.12 -13.81 -2.72
N GLN A 35 -0.47 -13.48 -3.87
CA GLN A 35 0.13 -12.54 -4.82
C GLN A 35 -0.04 -11.07 -4.41
N SER A 36 -1.24 -10.67 -3.97
CA SER A 36 -1.52 -9.29 -3.54
C SER A 36 -2.82 -9.20 -2.74
N LEU A 37 -2.98 -8.10 -2.01
CA LEU A 37 -4.28 -7.70 -1.46
C LEU A 37 -5.15 -7.08 -2.55
N ASN A 38 -6.48 -7.11 -2.34
CA ASN A 38 -7.40 -6.31 -3.14
C ASN A 38 -7.00 -4.81 -3.08
N VAL A 39 -7.08 -4.11 -4.21
CA VAL A 39 -6.63 -2.71 -4.31
C VAL A 39 -7.39 -1.79 -3.34
N SER A 40 -8.69 -2.00 -3.12
CA SER A 40 -9.48 -1.19 -2.19
C SER A 40 -9.06 -1.43 -0.74
N VAL A 41 -8.75 -2.68 -0.37
CA VAL A 41 -8.26 -3.04 0.96
C VAL A 41 -6.88 -2.44 1.21
N ALA A 42 -5.95 -2.60 0.26
CA ALA A 42 -4.61 -2.00 0.35
C ALA A 42 -4.67 -0.47 0.45
N THR A 43 -5.56 0.17 -0.31
CA THR A 43 -5.78 1.62 -0.25
C THR A 43 -6.30 2.03 1.12
N GLY A 44 -7.30 1.31 1.66
CA GLY A 44 -7.86 1.58 2.98
C GLY A 44 -6.82 1.47 4.10
N MET A 45 -5.99 0.43 4.08
CA MET A 45 -4.90 0.26 5.05
C MET A 45 -3.89 1.40 4.99
N ALA A 46 -3.48 1.80 3.77
CA ALA A 46 -2.52 2.88 3.60
C ALA A 46 -3.07 4.24 4.06
N LEU A 47 -4.33 4.54 3.72
CA LEU A 47 -4.98 5.78 4.17
C LEU A 47 -5.18 5.81 5.68
N TYR A 48 -5.55 4.67 6.28
CA TYR A 48 -5.65 4.55 7.73
C TYR A 48 -4.32 4.85 8.42
N GLU A 49 -3.22 4.25 7.96
CA GLU A 49 -1.90 4.46 8.56
C GLU A 49 -1.41 5.90 8.37
N ILE A 50 -1.63 6.51 7.21
CA ILE A 50 -1.35 7.93 6.98
C ILE A 50 -2.11 8.79 8.01
N ASN A 51 -3.40 8.53 8.20
CA ASN A 51 -4.19 9.28 9.16
C ASN A 51 -3.70 9.05 10.60
N ARG A 52 -3.44 7.80 10.99
CA ARG A 52 -2.93 7.45 12.33
C ARG A 52 -1.61 8.17 12.62
N GLN A 53 -0.66 8.19 11.69
CA GLN A 53 0.61 8.91 11.87
C GLN A 53 0.40 10.42 11.98
N ARG A 54 -0.51 11.01 11.19
CA ARG A 54 -0.84 12.43 11.27
C ARG A 54 -1.50 12.79 12.60
N THR A 55 -2.44 11.98 13.09
CA THR A 55 -3.09 12.17 14.40
C THR A 55 -2.06 12.09 15.54
N LEU A 56 -1.16 11.11 15.51
CA LEU A 56 -0.08 10.96 16.49
C LEU A 56 0.87 12.17 16.47
N ALA A 57 1.28 12.62 15.29
CA ALA A 57 2.14 13.80 15.14
C ALA A 57 1.45 15.11 15.60
N ALA A 58 0.12 15.20 15.45
CA ALA A 58 -0.67 16.34 15.89
C ALA A 58 -1.00 16.34 17.40
N GLY A 59 -0.59 15.30 18.15
CA GLY A 59 -0.92 15.17 19.57
C GLY A 59 -2.42 15.00 19.84
N GLN A 60 -3.16 14.48 18.85
CA GLN A 60 -4.60 14.26 18.91
C GLN A 60 -4.95 12.82 19.32
N ALA A 61 -4.02 12.12 19.97
CA ALA A 61 -4.12 10.72 20.36
C ALA A 61 -4.33 10.57 21.87
#